data_AF-A0A851D8S3-F1
#
_entry.id   AF-A0A851D8S3-F1
#
_cell.length_a   1.000
_cell.length_b   1.000
_cell.length_c   1.000
_cell.angle_alpha   90.00
_cell.angle_beta   90.00
_cell.angle_gamma   90.00
#
_symmetry.space_group_name_H-M   'P 1'
#
loop_
_entity.id
_entity.type
_entity.pdbx_description
1 polymer ?
#
loop_
_entity_poly.entity_id
_entity_poly.type
_entity_poly.pdbx_seq_one_letter_code
_entity_poly.pdbx_strand_id
1 'polypeptide(L)'
;KFYVTRLLRIKKVTDENLHHNFTCMFQADERTQTKIVKLKKGNTQDLPVYIFTTGMVFTVLFPCVAVAAVFVCVTFRVDLVLFYRNICRKDDT
;
A
#
# COMPACT_ATOMS: atom_id res chain seq x y z
N LYS A 1 41.00 -11.79 -23.90
CA LYS A 1 39.92 -11.99 -22.91
C LYS A 1 38.73 -12.58 -23.66
N PHE A 2 38.33 -13.82 -23.33
CA PHE A 2 37.17 -14.45 -23.98
C PHE A 2 35.91 -14.07 -23.20
N TYR A 3 34.88 -13.61 -23.91
CA TYR A 3 33.58 -13.30 -23.34
C TYR A 3 32.57 -14.31 -23.91
N VAL A 4 31.89 -15.03 -23.03
CA VAL A 4 30.85 -15.99 -23.40
C VAL A 4 29.55 -15.50 -22.79
N THR A 5 28.52 -15.35 -23.62
CA THR A 5 27.20 -14.92 -23.18
C THR A 5 26.17 -15.98 -23.57
N ARG A 6 25.39 -16.46 -22.59
CA ARG A 6 24.18 -17.25 -22.84
C ARG A 6 22.97 -16.47 -22.35
N LEU A 7 21.96 -16.37 -23.20
CA LEU A 7 20.70 -15.71 -22.89
C LEU A 7 19.62 -16.78 -22.65
N LEU A 8 18.93 -16.70 -21.52
CA LEU A 8 17.73 -17.48 -21.24
C LEU A 8 16.49 -16.62 -21.51
N ARG A 9 15.67 -17.00 -22.50
CA ARG A 9 14.45 -16.27 -22.87
C ARG A 9 13.21 -17.08 -22.50
N ILE A 10 12.47 -16.62 -21.51
CA ILE A 10 11.23 -17.25 -21.05
C ILE A 10 10.05 -16.59 -21.78
N LYS A 11 9.38 -17.32 -22.69
CA LYS A 11 8.28 -16.78 -23.51
C LYS A 11 6.98 -16.55 -22.73
N LYS A 12 6.69 -17.44 -21.76
CA LYS A 12 5.51 -17.38 -20.90
C LYS A 12 5.93 -17.78 -19.50
N VAL A 13 5.79 -16.86 -18.55
CA VAL A 13 6.11 -17.13 -17.13
C VAL A 13 4.87 -17.79 -16.50
N THR A 14 5.00 -19.04 -16.08
CA THR A 14 3.98 -19.74 -15.27
C THR A 14 4.32 -19.64 -13.77
N ASP A 15 3.37 -20.00 -12.91
CA ASP A 15 3.55 -20.00 -11.46
C ASP A 15 4.71 -20.92 -11.02
N GLU A 16 4.85 -22.07 -11.67
CA GLU A 16 6.00 -22.99 -11.49
C GLU A 16 7.34 -22.27 -11.72
N ASN A 17 7.45 -21.43 -12.75
CA ASN A 17 8.68 -20.67 -13.05
C ASN A 17 9.03 -19.65 -11.96
N LEU A 18 8.06 -19.18 -11.16
CA LEU A 18 8.29 -18.28 -10.04
C LEU A 18 8.87 -19.01 -8.82
N HIS A 19 8.58 -20.30 -8.69
CA HIS A 19 9.11 -21.16 -7.63
C HIS A 19 10.45 -21.80 -8.00
N HIS A 20 10.87 -21.73 -9.26
CA HIS A 20 12.14 -22.25 -9.73
C HIS A 20 13.29 -21.24 -9.63
N ASN A 21 14.47 -21.77 -9.30
CA ASN A 21 15.72 -21.01 -9.27
C ASN A 21 16.42 -21.11 -10.63
N PHE A 22 16.69 -19.97 -11.28
CA PHE A 22 17.43 -19.94 -12.54
C PHE A 22 18.92 -19.78 -12.26
N THR A 23 19.69 -20.82 -12.55
CA THR A 23 21.12 -20.84 -12.26
C THR A 23 21.92 -20.65 -13.54
N CYS A 24 22.73 -19.60 -13.59
CA CYS A 24 23.74 -19.39 -14.62
C CYS A 24 25.09 -19.90 -14.09
N MET A 25 25.69 -20.86 -14.79
CA MET A 25 26.99 -21.42 -14.46
C MET A 25 27.99 -21.04 -15.54
N PHE A 26 29.14 -20.52 -15.12
CA PHE A 26 30.28 -20.24 -15.97
C PHE A 26 31.47 -21.03 -15.44
N GLN A 27 31.97 -21.96 -16.26
CA GLN A 27 33.10 -22.83 -15.92
C GLN A 27 34.31 -22.39 -16.74
N ALA A 28 35.39 -22.02 -16.05
CA ALA A 28 36.68 -21.71 -16.69
C ALA A 28 37.80 -22.37 -15.88
N ASP A 29 38.60 -23.22 -16.55
CA ASP A 29 39.70 -24.05 -16.03
C ASP A 29 39.40 -24.74 -14.68
N GLU A 30 39.57 -24.03 -13.56
CA GLU A 30 39.48 -24.57 -12.20
C GLU A 30 38.42 -23.88 -11.33
N ARG A 31 37.77 -22.81 -11.81
CA ARG A 31 36.76 -22.07 -11.05
C ARG A 31 35.41 -22.08 -11.74
N THR A 32 34.43 -22.69 -11.07
CA THR A 32 33.03 -22.60 -11.44
C THR A 32 32.41 -21.38 -10.75
N GLN A 33 31.96 -20.40 -11.52
CA GLN A 33 31.17 -19.28 -11.02
C GLN A 33 29.70 -19.56 -11.27
N THR A 34 28.94 -19.60 -10.19
CA THR A 34 27.50 -19.85 -10.22
C THR A 34 26.74 -18.63 -9.74
N LYS A 35 25.77 -18.16 -10.52
CA LYS A 35 24.86 -17.07 -10.15
C LYS A 35 23.43 -17.57 -10.24
N ILE A 36 22.72 -17.51 -9.12
CA ILE A 36 21.31 -17.91 -9.02
C ILE A 36 20.46 -16.65 -9.07
N VAL A 37 19.50 -16.62 -9.98
CA VAL A 37 18.50 -15.56 -10.15
C VAL A 37 17.13 -16.18 -9.89
N LYS A 38 16.34 -15.53 -9.04
CA LYS A 38 14.96 -15.93 -8.78
C LYS A 38 14.02 -14.93 -9.43
N LEU A 39 13.04 -15.43 -10.17
CA LEU A 39 11.95 -14.58 -10.65
C LEU A 39 11.02 -14.30 -9.48
N LYS A 40 10.70 -13.02 -9.27
CA LYS A 40 9.62 -12.62 -8.37
C LYS A 40 8.49 -12.04 -9.21
N LYS A 41 7.26 -12.41 -8.87
CA LYS A 41 6.08 -11.77 -9.45
C LYS A 41 6.12 -10.32 -9.00
N GLY A 42 6.13 -9.39 -9.94
CA GLY A 42 5.96 -7.97 -9.63
C GLY A 42 4.70 -7.84 -8.79
N ASN A 43 4.77 -7.10 -7.68
CA ASN A 43 3.64 -6.95 -6.78
C ASN A 43 2.56 -6.11 -7.48
N THR A 44 1.69 -6.77 -8.25
CA THR A 44 0.54 -6.13 -8.90
C THR A 44 -0.72 -6.22 -8.03
N GLN A 45 -0.58 -6.67 -6.78
CA GLN A 45 -1.72 -6.80 -5.87
C GLN A 45 -2.08 -5.41 -5.29
N ASP A 46 -3.06 -4.81 -5.96
CA ASP A 46 -4.21 -4.11 -5.37
C ASP A 46 -4.00 -2.74 -4.71
N LEU A 47 -2.80 -2.17 -4.80
CA LEU A 47 -2.54 -0.84 -4.23
C LEU A 47 -3.28 0.34 -4.93
N PRO A 48 -3.46 0.40 -6.26
CA PRO A 48 -4.09 1.59 -6.87
C PRO A 48 -5.59 1.65 -6.61
N VAL A 49 -6.30 0.51 -6.60
CA VAL A 49 -7.76 0.48 -6.43
C VAL A 49 -8.16 0.72 -4.98
N TYR A 50 -7.42 0.17 -4.02
CA TYR A 50 -7.70 0.36 -2.60
C TYR A 50 -7.47 1.82 -2.16
N ILE A 51 -6.38 2.44 -2.61
CA ILE A 51 -6.08 3.84 -2.31
C ILE A 51 -7.12 4.77 -2.95
N PHE A 52 -7.53 4.50 -4.18
CA PHE A 52 -8.52 5.31 -4.89
C PHE A 52 -9.92 5.20 -4.27
N THR A 53 -10.36 3.99 -3.93
CA THR A 53 -11.65 3.75 -3.27
C THR A 53 -11.71 4.41 -1.90
N THR A 54 -10.65 4.28 -1.12
CA THR A 54 -10.55 4.89 0.21
C THR A 54 -10.62 6.43 0.11
N GLY A 55 -9.90 7.04 -0.83
CA GLY A 55 -9.94 8.49 -1.06
C GLY A 55 -11.31 9.01 -1.50
N MET A 56 -12.02 8.28 -2.36
CA MET A 56 -13.38 8.64 -2.78
C MET A 56 -14.36 8.63 -1.60
N VAL A 57 -14.29 7.61 -0.74
CA VAL A 57 -15.18 7.49 0.43
C VAL A 57 -14.97 8.66 1.41
N PHE A 58 -13.71 9.03 1.69
CA PHE A 58 -13.42 10.18 2.57
C PHE A 58 -13.92 11.51 2.00
N THR A 59 -13.82 11.69 0.68
CA THR A 59 -14.27 12.92 0.01
C THR A 59 -15.77 13.16 0.16
N VAL A 60 -16.56 12.08 0.22
CA VAL A 60 -18.03 12.17 0.41
C VAL A 60 -18.40 12.25 1.89
N LEU A 61 -17.72 11.49 2.76
CA LEU A 61 -18.04 11.46 4.19
C LEU A 61 -17.70 12.78 4.89
N PHE A 62 -16.58 13.40 4.55
CA PHE A 62 -16.11 14.63 5.20
C PHE A 62 -17.12 15.80 5.12
N PRO A 63 -17.68 16.17 3.95
CA PRO A 63 -18.69 17.23 3.87
C PRO A 63 -20.00 16.83 4.57
N CYS A 64 -20.41 15.56 4.53
CA CYS A 64 -21.61 15.11 5.25
C CYS A 64 -21.47 15.32 6.77
N VAL A 65 -20.32 14.95 7.34
CA VAL A 65 -20.03 15.18 8.76
C VAL A 65 -19.98 16.67 9.08
N ALA A 66 -19.35 17.47 8.22
CA ALA A 66 -19.29 18.92 8.41
C ALA A 66 -20.67 19.58 8.43
N VAL A 67 -21.55 19.23 7.48
CA VAL A 67 -22.93 19.76 7.42
C VAL A 67 -23.74 19.32 8.64
N ALA A 68 -23.65 18.06 9.04
CA ALA A 68 -24.32 17.56 10.24
C ALA A 68 -23.84 18.30 11.50
N ALA A 69 -22.54 18.51 11.65
CA ALA A 69 -21.96 19.26 12.75
C ALA A 69 -22.45 20.72 12.77
N VAL A 70 -22.50 21.40 11.62
CA VAL A 70 -23.05 22.77 11.52
C VAL A 70 -24.52 22.78 11.92
N PHE A 71 -25.31 21.81 11.48
CA PHE A 71 -26.73 21.72 11.81
C PHE A 71 -26.94 21.55 13.32
N VAL A 72 -26.24 20.60 13.94
CA VAL A 72 -26.26 20.40 15.41
C VAL A 72 -25.79 21.65 16.13
N CYS A 73 -24.71 22.29 15.66
CA CYS A 73 -24.23 23.53 16.23
C CYS A 73 -25.28 24.63 16.19
N VAL A 74 -26.05 24.76 15.10
CA VAL A 74 -27.09 25.80 14.96
C VAL A 74 -28.31 25.50 15.83
N THR A 75 -28.84 24.27 15.78
CA THR A 75 -30.06 23.89 16.52
C THR A 75 -29.81 23.81 18.02
N PHE A 76 -28.67 23.26 18.42
CA PHE A 76 -28.28 23.09 19.82
C PHE A 76 -27.27 24.14 20.27
N ARG A 77 -27.20 25.33 19.65
CA ARG A 77 -26.28 26.41 20.09
C ARG A 77 -26.34 26.64 21.60
N VAL A 78 -27.55 26.69 22.15
CA VAL A 78 -27.81 26.97 23.57
C VAL A 78 -27.40 25.78 24.44
N ASP A 79 -27.80 24.57 24.08
CA ASP A 79 -27.40 23.34 24.77
C ASP A 79 -25.89 23.08 24.71
N LEU A 80 -25.24 23.37 23.59
CA LEU A 80 -23.77 23.29 23.45
C LEU A 80 -23.05 24.27 24.36
N VAL A 81 -23.55 25.51 24.45
CA VAL A 81 -22.98 26.52 25.36
C VAL A 81 -23.19 26.13 26.82
N LEU A 82 -24.37 25.62 27.17
CA LEU A 82 -24.67 25.13 28.52
C LEU A 82 -23.83 23.89 28.85
N PHE A 83 -23.68 22.97 27.91
CA PHE A 83 -22.87 21.76 28.06
C PHE A 83 -21.38 22.09 28.16
N TYR A 84 -20.87 22.98 27.32
CA TYR A 84 -19.49 23.47 27.38
C TYR A 84 -19.19 24.14 28.72
N ARG A 85 -20.12 24.99 29.21
CA ARG A 85 -20.01 25.61 30.53
C ARG A 85 -20.07 24.58 31.67
N ASN A 86 -20.87 23.53 31.52
CA ASN A 86 -20.96 22.44 32.48
C ASN A 86 -19.68 21.57 32.51
N ILE A 87 -19.05 21.33 31.35
CA ILE A 87 -17.76 20.64 31.24
C ILE A 87 -16.64 21.50 31.86
N CYS A 88 -16.49 22.77 31.46
CA CYS A 88 -15.49 23.67 32.04
C CYS A 88 -15.63 23.81 33.57
N ARG A 89 -16.85 23.98 34.07
CA ARG A 89 -17.11 24.07 35.53
C ARG A 89 -16.77 22.78 36.28
N LYS A 90 -16.76 21.63 35.59
CA LYS A 90 -16.46 20.31 36.15
C LYS A 90 -14.96 20.00 36.12
N ASP A 91 -14.19 20.66 35.26
CA ASP A 91 -12.72 20.61 35.26
C ASP A 91 -12.07 21.58 36.26
N ASP A 92 -12.86 22.51 36.83
CA ASP A 92 -12.43 23.46 37.88
C ASP A 92 -12.57 22.91 39.33
N THR A 93 -12.86 21.61 39.53
CA THR A 93 -12.86 20.95 40.86
C THR A 93 -12.07 19.65 40.82
#